data_AF-D2VJX0-F1
#
_entry.id   AF-D2VJX0-F1
#
_cell.length_a   1.000
_cell.length_b   1.000
_cell.length_c   1.000
_cell.angle_alpha   90.00
_cell.angle_beta   90.00
_cell.angle_gamma   90.00
#
_symmetry.space_group_name_H-M   'P 1'
#
loop_
_entity.id
_entity.type
_entity.pdbx_description
1 polymer ?
#
loop_
_entity_poly.entity_id
_entity_poly.type
_entity_poly.pdbx_seq_one_letter_code
_entity_poly.pdbx_strand_id
1 'polypeptide(L)'
;MGQKQSISKWTIDEHTLSIDDVCKKFDTQFNNYNPDESLGLKSQVVNKRSAQLSRKRRTVIVFRDGIKKNIDSEELVVGDIVMVNSGDIVPADLRILSINGLKVDNCIISGEKTILNCTVDKTHENPFETSNILFKETTIVAGSGYAVVIKIGSDTLIESLAP
;
A
#
# COMPACT_ATOMS: atom_id res chain seq x y z
N MET A 1 14.22 -5.66 29.62
CA MET A 1 13.03 -6.53 29.49
C MET A 1 11.78 -5.72 29.10
N GLY A 2 11.89 -4.82 28.11
CA GLY A 2 10.93 -3.71 27.95
C GLY A 2 10.43 -3.44 26.52
N GLN A 3 10.44 -4.44 25.62
CA GLN A 3 9.93 -4.23 24.24
C GLN A 3 8.85 -5.23 23.80
N LYS A 4 8.39 -6.13 24.69
CA LYS A 4 7.38 -7.14 24.33
C LYS A 4 5.93 -6.69 24.55
N GLN A 5 5.68 -5.53 25.16
CA GLN A 5 4.33 -5.09 25.54
C GLN A 5 3.61 -4.23 24.49
N SER A 6 4.28 -3.68 23.47
CA SER A 6 3.63 -2.73 22.53
C SER A 6 2.89 -3.39 21.36
N ILE A 7 3.32 -4.58 20.91
CA ILE A 7 2.80 -5.21 19.69
C ILE A 7 1.46 -5.96 19.93
N SER A 8 1.12 -6.29 21.19
CA SER A 8 -0.06 -7.13 21.51
C SER A 8 -1.42 -6.49 21.22
N LYS A 9 -1.47 -5.20 20.87
CA LYS A 9 -2.71 -4.49 20.50
C LYS A 9 -2.85 -4.26 19.00
N TRP A 10 -1.82 -4.58 18.21
CA TRP A 10 -1.78 -4.21 16.80
C TRP A 10 -2.26 -5.38 15.93
N THR A 11 -3.51 -5.31 15.44
CA THR A 11 -4.10 -6.30 14.53
C THR A 11 -4.30 -5.70 13.14
N ILE A 12 -4.16 -6.53 12.11
CA ILE A 12 -4.63 -6.28 10.75
C ILE A 12 -5.52 -7.46 10.44
N ASP A 13 -6.83 -7.32 10.54
CA ASP A 13 -7.75 -8.44 10.26
C ASP A 13 -8.03 -8.53 8.75
N GLU A 14 -7.80 -7.43 8.01
CA GLU A 14 -8.02 -7.29 6.56
C GLU A 14 -7.22 -8.30 5.73
N HIS A 15 -6.10 -8.81 6.25
CA HIS A 15 -5.31 -9.84 5.58
C HIS A 15 -6.08 -11.17 5.44
N THR A 16 -7.08 -11.41 6.31
CA THR A 16 -7.92 -12.62 6.31
C THR A 16 -9.15 -12.51 5.42
N LEU A 17 -9.53 -11.28 5.04
CA LEU A 17 -10.74 -11.02 4.30
C LEU A 17 -10.56 -11.30 2.80
N SER A 18 -11.64 -11.73 2.17
CA SER A 18 -11.77 -11.78 0.72
C SER A 18 -11.67 -10.37 0.13
N ILE A 19 -11.32 -10.23 -1.15
CA ILE A 19 -11.26 -8.92 -1.82
C ILE A 19 -12.62 -8.20 -1.73
N ASP A 20 -13.72 -8.92 -1.94
CA ASP A 20 -15.07 -8.34 -1.88
C ASP A 20 -15.40 -7.83 -0.47
N ASP A 21 -14.99 -8.55 0.58
CA ASP A 21 -15.26 -8.14 1.96
C ASP A 21 -14.36 -6.98 2.41
N VAL A 22 -13.11 -6.94 1.94
CA VAL A 22 -12.25 -5.75 2.08
C VAL A 22 -12.91 -4.56 1.39
N CYS A 23 -13.42 -4.74 0.17
CA CYS A 23 -14.06 -3.68 -0.59
C CYS A 23 -15.31 -3.14 0.12
N LYS A 24 -16.17 -4.04 0.64
CA LYS A 24 -17.34 -3.67 1.45
C LYS A 24 -16.96 -2.94 2.73
N LYS A 25 -15.91 -3.41 3.43
CA LYS A 25 -15.47 -2.81 4.70
C LYS A 25 -15.07 -1.34 4.55
N PHE A 26 -14.42 -1.01 3.44
CA PHE A 26 -13.92 0.34 3.18
C PHE A 26 -14.76 1.14 2.19
N ASP A 27 -15.96 0.66 1.83
CA ASP A 27 -16.83 1.24 0.80
C ASP A 27 -16.08 1.60 -0.50
N THR A 28 -15.20 0.69 -0.93
CA THR A 28 -14.32 0.92 -2.07
C THR A 28 -14.74 0.12 -3.30
N GLN A 29 -14.68 0.75 -4.47
CA GLN A 29 -15.24 0.21 -5.71
C GLN A 29 -14.18 -0.43 -6.61
N PHE A 30 -13.37 -1.36 -6.09
CA PHE A 30 -12.27 -1.96 -6.86
C PHE A 30 -12.72 -2.68 -8.13
N ASN A 31 -13.82 -3.45 -8.06
CA ASN A 31 -14.34 -4.23 -9.20
C ASN A 31 -14.83 -3.35 -10.38
N ASN A 32 -14.98 -2.04 -10.18
CA ASN A 32 -15.30 -1.10 -11.26
C ASN A 32 -14.06 -0.62 -12.02
N TYR A 33 -12.86 -0.95 -11.55
CA TYR A 33 -11.60 -0.59 -12.21
C TYR A 33 -11.04 -1.82 -12.91
N ASN A 34 -11.34 -1.96 -14.20
CA ASN A 34 -10.65 -2.92 -15.05
C ASN A 34 -9.20 -2.40 -15.29
N PRO A 35 -8.15 -3.06 -14.76
CA PRO A 35 -6.77 -2.60 -14.90
C PRO A 35 -6.37 -2.37 -16.36
N ASP A 36 -6.84 -3.27 -17.25
CA ASP A 36 -6.50 -3.28 -18.67
C ASP A 36 -7.21 -2.17 -19.46
N GLU A 37 -8.41 -1.73 -19.06
CA GLU A 37 -9.11 -0.61 -19.71
C GLU A 37 -8.72 0.76 -19.15
N SER A 38 -8.19 0.82 -17.93
CA SER A 38 -7.72 2.08 -17.31
C SER A 38 -6.51 2.69 -18.04
N LEU A 39 -5.81 1.90 -18.85
CA LEU A 39 -4.73 2.35 -19.75
C LEU A 39 -5.24 3.26 -20.89
N GLY A 40 -6.55 3.30 -21.14
CA GLY A 40 -7.19 4.18 -22.13
C GLY A 40 -7.57 5.58 -21.62
N LEU A 41 -7.53 5.82 -20.31
CA LEU A 41 -7.81 7.14 -19.74
C LEU A 41 -6.55 8.00 -19.84
N LYS A 42 -6.55 8.89 -20.84
CA LYS A 42 -5.50 9.86 -21.16
C LYS A 42 -4.85 10.42 -19.89
N SER A 43 -3.64 9.93 -19.61
CA SER A 43 -2.77 10.53 -18.61
C SER A 43 -2.64 12.01 -18.93
N GLN A 44 -3.14 12.89 -18.05
CA GLN A 44 -2.70 14.27 -18.09
C GLN A 44 -1.20 14.23 -17.81
N VAL A 45 -0.40 14.52 -18.85
CA VAL A 45 1.04 14.64 -18.76
C VAL A 45 1.33 15.78 -17.79
N VAL A 46 1.65 15.44 -16.54
CA VAL A 46 2.12 16.44 -15.58
C VAL A 46 3.56 16.76 -15.95
N ASN A 47 3.77 17.93 -16.53
CA ASN A 47 5.10 18.48 -16.84
C ASN A 47 5.94 18.54 -15.55
N LYS A 48 6.88 17.61 -15.37
CA LYS A 48 7.90 17.69 -14.31
C LYS A 48 9.01 18.65 -14.76
N ARG A 49 8.82 19.95 -14.50
CA ARG A 49 9.91 20.93 -14.51
C ARG A 49 9.93 21.71 -13.20
N SER A 50 10.91 21.37 -12.36
CA SER A 50 11.82 22.30 -11.67
C SER A 50 12.46 21.61 -10.45
N ALA A 51 13.79 21.60 -10.42
CA ALA A 51 14.56 21.25 -9.24
C ALA A 51 14.36 22.33 -8.17
N GLN A 52 13.86 21.94 -6.99
CA GLN A 52 13.95 22.78 -5.79
C GLN A 52 14.01 21.89 -4.55
N LEU A 53 15.02 22.12 -3.72
CA LEU A 53 15.27 21.46 -2.44
C LEU A 53 14.20 21.89 -1.42
N SER A 54 13.00 21.33 -1.52
CA SER A 54 11.99 21.30 -0.45
C SER A 54 11.73 19.83 -0.11
N ARG A 55 11.27 19.50 1.11
CA ARG A 55 10.93 18.11 1.50
C ARG A 55 10.24 17.42 0.33
N LYS A 56 10.90 16.41 -0.26
CA LYS A 56 10.45 15.75 -1.49
C LYS A 56 9.12 15.07 -1.18
N ARG A 57 8.01 15.77 -1.42
CA ARG A 57 6.67 15.24 -1.20
C ARG A 57 6.48 14.05 -2.12
N ARG A 58 6.16 12.90 -1.53
CA ARG A 58 5.96 11.67 -2.29
C ARG A 58 4.54 11.74 -2.85
N THR A 59 4.42 11.72 -4.17
CA THR A 59 3.10 11.71 -4.82
C THR A 59 2.67 10.27 -5.05
N VAL A 60 1.37 10.00 -4.88
CA VAL A 60 0.76 8.68 -5.06
C VAL A 60 -0.42 8.77 -6.03
N ILE A 61 -0.57 7.74 -6.86
CA ILE A 61 -1.72 7.61 -7.75
C ILE A 61 -2.84 6.90 -7.00
N VAL A 62 -3.99 7.56 -6.91
CA VAL A 62 -5.20 7.03 -6.28
C VAL A 62 -6.39 7.01 -7.24
N PHE A 63 -7.39 6.19 -6.93
CA PHE A 63 -8.66 6.17 -7.62
C PHE A 63 -9.77 6.62 -6.69
N ARG A 64 -10.31 7.82 -6.95
CA ARG A 64 -11.43 8.40 -6.20
C ARG A 64 -12.50 8.84 -7.20
N ASP A 65 -13.77 8.54 -6.90
CA ASP A 65 -14.91 8.88 -7.76
C ASP A 65 -14.81 8.28 -9.19
N GLY A 66 -14.18 7.11 -9.34
CA GLY A 66 -13.94 6.50 -10.66
C GLY A 66 -12.76 7.11 -11.43
N ILE A 67 -12.07 8.10 -10.88
CA ILE A 67 -11.06 8.90 -11.58
C ILE A 67 -9.68 8.70 -10.95
N LYS A 68 -8.69 8.49 -11.81
CA LYS A 68 -7.27 8.48 -11.46
C LYS A 68 -6.80 9.89 -11.07
N LYS A 69 -6.34 10.06 -9.83
CA LYS A 69 -5.81 11.33 -9.29
C LYS A 69 -4.37 11.11 -8.83
N ASN A 70 -3.53 12.14 -8.96
CA ASN A 70 -2.19 12.15 -8.39
C ASN A 70 -2.19 13.14 -7.23
N ILE A 71 -2.05 12.63 -6.00
CA ILE A 71 -2.16 13.40 -4.76
C ILE A 71 -0.86 13.30 -3.96
N ASP A 72 -0.69 14.16 -2.96
CA ASP A 72 0.35 13.96 -1.96
C ASP A 72 0.06 12.69 -1.15
N SER A 73 1.10 11.93 -0.79
CA SER A 73 1.00 10.81 0.15
C SER A 73 0.40 11.22 1.49
N GLU A 74 0.59 12.48 1.92
CA GLU A 74 0.00 13.03 3.15
C GLU A 74 -1.53 13.23 3.04
N GLU A 75 -2.09 13.24 1.83
CA GLU A 75 -3.53 13.38 1.58
C GLU A 75 -4.25 12.01 1.47
N LEU A 76 -3.54 10.90 1.68
CA LEU A 76 -4.13 9.56 1.68
C LEU A 76 -5.08 9.38 2.86
N VAL A 77 -6.21 8.72 2.60
CA VAL A 77 -7.17 8.31 3.62
C VAL A 77 -7.41 6.81 3.56
N VAL A 78 -7.84 6.23 4.67
CA VAL A 78 -8.27 4.82 4.72
C VAL A 78 -9.39 4.60 3.71
N GLY A 79 -9.29 3.52 2.93
CA GLY A 79 -10.22 3.17 1.86
C GLY A 79 -9.82 3.65 0.46
N ASP A 80 -8.81 4.52 0.34
CA ASP A 80 -8.25 4.87 -0.97
C ASP A 80 -7.68 3.63 -1.68
N ILE A 81 -7.99 3.48 -2.97
CA ILE A 81 -7.31 2.52 -3.84
C ILE A 81 -6.09 3.22 -4.43
N VAL A 82 -4.92 2.67 -4.18
CA VAL A 82 -3.63 3.17 -4.67
C VAL A 82 -3.06 2.21 -5.72
N MET A 83 -2.33 2.78 -6.68
CA MET A 83 -1.50 1.99 -7.60
C MET A 83 -0.05 2.01 -7.10
N VAL A 84 0.57 0.83 -7.04
CA VAL A 84 1.99 0.66 -6.68
C VAL A 84 2.77 0.06 -7.85
N ASN A 85 4.02 0.51 -8.03
CA ASN A 85 4.92 0.04 -9.08
C ASN A 85 6.33 -0.17 -8.53
N SER A 86 7.11 -0.96 -9.27
CA SER A 86 8.56 -1.10 -9.04
C SER A 86 9.24 0.25 -8.86
N GLY A 87 9.99 0.39 -7.77
CA GLY A 87 10.68 1.61 -7.36
C GLY A 87 9.89 2.51 -6.40
N ASP A 88 8.60 2.24 -6.20
CA ASP A 88 7.79 2.99 -5.24
C ASP A 88 8.15 2.62 -3.80
N ILE A 89 8.17 3.64 -2.94
CA ILE A 89 8.12 3.47 -1.49
C ILE A 89 6.66 3.43 -1.11
N VAL A 90 6.26 2.39 -0.39
CA VAL A 90 4.88 2.18 0.03
C VAL A 90 4.46 3.32 0.98
N PRO A 91 3.38 4.07 0.66
CA PRO A 91 3.07 5.34 1.36
C PRO A 91 2.28 5.17 2.67
N ALA A 92 1.64 4.01 2.86
CA ALA A 92 0.74 3.69 3.96
C ALA A 92 0.72 2.16 4.16
N ASP A 93 0.03 1.63 5.17
CA ASP A 93 -0.20 0.19 5.21
C ASP A 93 -1.35 -0.16 4.27
N LEU A 94 -1.14 -1.14 3.40
CA LEU A 94 -2.04 -1.46 2.29
C LEU A 94 -2.42 -2.94 2.29
N ARG A 95 -3.67 -3.22 1.92
CA ARG A 95 -4.15 -4.56 1.58
C ARG A 95 -4.20 -4.71 0.07
N ILE A 96 -3.47 -5.68 -0.46
CA ILE A 96 -3.34 -5.91 -1.90
C ILE A 96 -4.68 -6.38 -2.48
N LEU A 97 -5.09 -5.84 -3.62
CA LEU A 97 -6.33 -6.21 -4.32
C LEU A 97 -6.05 -6.90 -5.66
N SER A 98 -4.95 -6.52 -6.33
CA SER A 98 -4.50 -7.15 -7.56
C SER A 98 -2.99 -6.96 -7.73
N ILE A 99 -2.34 -7.90 -8.41
CA ILE A 99 -0.90 -7.90 -8.64
C ILE A 99 -0.55 -8.32 -10.07
N ASN A 100 0.60 -7.83 -10.52
CA ASN A 100 1.31 -8.34 -11.68
C ASN A 100 2.79 -8.47 -11.31
N GLY A 101 3.21 -9.69 -10.93
CA GLY A 101 4.60 -9.99 -10.57
C GLY A 101 5.17 -9.16 -9.41
N LEU A 102 4.30 -8.71 -8.49
CA LEU A 102 4.65 -7.77 -7.43
C LEU A 102 5.61 -8.41 -6.40
N LYS A 103 6.70 -7.70 -6.07
CA LYS A 103 7.66 -8.10 -5.04
C LYS A 103 8.03 -6.92 -4.17
N VAL A 104 8.22 -7.15 -2.87
CA VAL A 104 8.51 -6.12 -1.87
C VAL A 104 9.76 -6.47 -1.07
N ASP A 105 10.55 -5.45 -0.73
CA ASP A 105 11.63 -5.55 0.26
C ASP A 105 11.06 -5.28 1.66
N ASN A 106 11.02 -6.32 2.50
CA ASN A 106 10.44 -6.27 3.84
C ASN A 106 11.47 -6.05 4.96
N CYS A 107 12.63 -5.45 4.62
CA CYS A 107 13.73 -5.21 5.58
C CYS A 107 13.29 -4.41 6.81
N ILE A 108 12.30 -3.51 6.67
CA ILE A 108 11.84 -2.64 7.76
C ILE A 108 11.21 -3.43 8.90
N ILE A 109 10.58 -4.57 8.61
CA ILE A 109 9.88 -5.38 9.62
C ILE A 109 10.79 -6.46 10.18
N SER A 110 11.50 -7.15 9.30
CA SER A 110 12.32 -8.30 9.67
C SER A 110 13.71 -7.91 10.20
N GLY A 111 14.17 -6.68 9.94
CA GLY A 111 15.54 -6.25 10.23
C GLY A 111 16.59 -6.82 9.28
N GLU A 112 16.19 -7.71 8.37
CA GLU A 112 17.05 -8.34 7.37
C GLU A 112 16.46 -8.16 5.97
N LYS A 113 17.31 -7.85 4.99
CA LYS A 113 16.85 -7.61 3.63
C LYS A 113 16.32 -8.90 2.99
N THR A 114 15.00 -9.01 2.93
CA THR A 114 14.30 -10.16 2.34
C THR A 114 13.31 -9.69 1.31
N ILE A 115 13.43 -10.22 0.08
CA ILE A 115 12.48 -9.96 -1.00
C ILE A 115 11.36 -11.00 -0.91
N LEU A 116 10.13 -10.51 -0.74
CA LEU A 116 8.94 -11.34 -0.68
C LEU A 116 8.15 -11.24 -2.00
N ASN A 117 7.66 -12.38 -2.49
CA ASN A 117 6.69 -12.39 -3.57
C ASN A 117 5.31 -12.09 -2.98
N CYS A 118 4.64 -11.06 -3.47
CA CYS A 118 3.33 -10.68 -2.99
C CYS A 118 2.23 -11.57 -3.60
N THR A 119 1.08 -11.65 -2.93
CA THR A 119 -0.15 -12.28 -3.44
C THR A 119 -1.37 -11.50 -2.99
N VAL A 120 -2.54 -11.78 -3.59
CA VAL A 120 -3.84 -11.26 -3.14
C VAL A 120 -4.40 -12.10 -1.98
N ASP A 121 -4.00 -13.36 -1.85
CA ASP A 121 -4.54 -14.29 -0.88
C ASP A 121 -3.77 -14.30 0.43
N LYS A 122 -4.43 -14.64 1.53
CA LYS A 122 -3.76 -14.86 2.82
C LYS A 122 -2.74 -15.99 2.69
N THR A 123 -1.51 -15.75 3.14
CA THR A 123 -0.46 -16.81 3.17
C THR A 123 -0.05 -17.20 4.58
N HIS A 124 -0.43 -16.42 5.59
CA HIS A 124 -0.06 -16.68 6.97
C HIS A 124 -1.09 -16.10 7.95
N GLU A 125 -1.18 -16.68 9.16
CA GLU A 125 -2.06 -16.19 10.24
C GLU A 125 -1.54 -14.90 10.89
N ASN A 126 -0.22 -14.77 10.97
CA ASN A 126 0.41 -13.54 11.42
C ASN A 126 0.39 -12.49 10.27
N PRO A 127 -0.28 -11.34 10.44
CA PRO A 127 -0.33 -10.30 9.41
C PRO A 127 1.03 -9.70 9.06
N PHE A 128 2.06 -9.87 9.89
CA PHE A 128 3.43 -9.40 9.60
C PHE A 128 4.21 -10.34 8.68
N GLU A 129 3.73 -11.58 8.51
CA GLU A 129 4.38 -12.63 7.71
C GLU A 129 3.58 -12.98 6.45
N THR A 130 2.34 -12.51 6.34
CA THR A 130 1.51 -12.73 5.15
C THR A 130 2.01 -11.88 3.97
N SER A 131 1.85 -12.39 2.76
CA SER A 131 2.34 -11.75 1.53
C SER A 131 1.29 -10.88 0.82
N ASN A 132 0.14 -10.64 1.47
CA ASN A 132 -0.96 -9.85 0.92
C ASN A 132 -1.14 -8.47 1.58
N ILE A 133 -0.19 -8.08 2.43
CA ILE A 133 -0.09 -6.75 3.04
C ILE A 133 1.21 -6.09 2.58
N LEU A 134 1.14 -4.80 2.27
CA LEU A 134 2.31 -3.94 2.05
C LEU A 134 2.38 -2.95 3.20
N PHE A 135 3.56 -2.75 3.75
CA PHE A 135 3.74 -1.89 4.91
C PHE A 135 4.39 -0.57 4.52
N LYS A 136 4.00 0.52 5.20
CA LYS A 136 4.56 1.85 4.98
C LYS A 136 6.10 1.79 5.04
N GLU A 137 6.73 2.55 4.14
CA GLU A 137 8.18 2.66 3.96
C GLU A 137 8.89 1.45 3.34
N THR A 138 8.22 0.30 3.17
CA THR A 138 8.77 -0.81 2.38
C THR A 138 8.91 -0.40 0.91
N THR A 139 9.82 -1.05 0.18
CA THR A 139 10.09 -0.71 -1.22
C THR A 139 9.60 -1.80 -2.16
N ILE A 140 8.83 -1.42 -3.18
CA ILE A 140 8.45 -2.34 -4.25
C ILE A 140 9.65 -2.55 -5.16
N VAL A 141 10.13 -3.78 -5.26
CA VAL A 141 11.34 -4.10 -6.03
C VAL A 141 11.06 -4.61 -7.44
N ALA A 142 9.83 -5.09 -7.70
CA ALA A 142 9.40 -5.54 -9.01
C ALA A 142 7.87 -5.53 -9.13
N GLY A 143 7.38 -5.47 -10.37
CA GLY A 143 5.97 -5.61 -10.70
C GLY A 143 5.13 -4.36 -10.41
N SER A 144 3.81 -4.55 -10.45
CA SER A 144 2.82 -3.52 -10.15
C SER A 144 1.58 -4.13 -9.51
N GLY A 145 0.73 -3.29 -8.92
CA GLY A 145 -0.51 -3.76 -8.32
C GLY A 145 -1.42 -2.64 -7.86
N TYR A 146 -2.59 -3.04 -7.41
CA TYR A 146 -3.57 -2.17 -6.76
C TYR A 146 -3.78 -2.64 -5.34
N ALA A 147 -3.90 -1.71 -4.42
CA ALA A 147 -4.11 -2.00 -3.01
C ALA A 147 -5.00 -0.95 -2.38
N VAL A 148 -5.77 -1.33 -1.36
CA VAL A 148 -6.54 -0.38 -0.55
C VAL A 148 -5.73 0.05 0.66
N VAL A 149 -5.80 1.33 1.01
CA VAL A 149 -5.22 1.86 2.24
C VAL A 149 -6.01 1.34 3.43
N ILE A 150 -5.34 0.63 4.34
CA ILE A 150 -5.96 0.09 5.56
C ILE A 150 -5.57 0.90 6.81
N LYS A 151 -4.37 1.50 6.83
CA LYS A 151 -3.92 2.39 7.92
C LYS A 151 -3.02 3.50 7.39
N ILE A 152 -3.08 4.67 8.01
CA ILE A 152 -2.31 5.88 7.66
C ILE A 152 -1.65 6.48 8.90
N GLY A 153 -0.65 7.34 8.71
CA GLY A 153 -0.05 8.12 9.80
C GLY A 153 0.38 7.26 10.99
N SER A 154 0.01 7.72 12.20
CA SER A 154 0.34 7.08 13.48
C SER A 154 -0.23 5.67 13.65
N ASP A 155 -1.21 5.28 12.84
CA ASP A 155 -1.81 3.95 12.92
C ASP A 155 -1.03 2.91 12.12
N THR A 156 -0.08 3.33 11.27
CA THR A 156 0.77 2.41 10.50
C THR A 156 1.76 1.66 11.38
N LEU A 157 2.20 0.49 10.91
CA LEU A 157 3.09 -0.40 11.67
C LEU A 157 4.36 0.34 12.09
N ILE A 158 4.97 1.08 11.16
CA ILE A 158 6.27 1.71 11.40
C ILE A 158 6.21 2.77 12.51
N GLU A 159 5.13 3.55 12.58
CA GLU A 159 4.95 4.55 13.64
C GLU A 159 4.67 3.87 14.99
N SER A 160 3.99 2.71 14.99
CA SER A 160 3.76 1.95 16.23
C SER A 160 5.04 1.30 16.80
N LEU A 161 6.05 1.11 15.95
CA LEU A 161 7.36 0.58 16.32
C LEU A 161 8.36 1.69 16.70
N ALA A 162 8.03 2.95 16.44
CA ALA A 162 8.87 4.08 16.82
C ALA A 162 8.90 4.23 18.37
N PRO A 163 10.10 4.43 18.98
CA PRO A 163 10.30 4.46 20.43
C PRO A 163 9.73 5.69 21.13
#